data_AF-A0A2R6FP78-F1
#
_entry.id   AF-A0A2R6FP78-F1
#
_cell.length_a   1.000
_cell.length_b   1.000
_cell.length_c   1.000
_cell.angle_alpha   90.00
_cell.angle_beta   90.00
_cell.angle_gamma   90.00
#
_symmetry.space_group_name_H-M   'P 1'
#
loop_
_entity.id
_entity.type
_entity.pdbx_description
1 polymer ?
#
loop_
_entity_poly.entity_id
_entity_poly.type
_entity_poly.pdbx_seq_one_letter_code
_entity_poly.pdbx_strand_id
1 'polypeptide(L)'
;RIELEMEANMRARSQLRDYVKHTAVVNPHARIELREPNGEFKAERATDRLPADTEEIRPHPHGVELGTLLKMLDSTDSYSVSGFLQGEFTRVGGKTATSVIERFNDHHYGCEMAWQPPKTHDDTDIEAAVTDAVANKGREATDVFAAAVADRVAERERLAHHNIVEIVANGADAAEVDTGTAFGDTVQGKAVAAAWNAVRTDLDADLYALVDGATSTRKDDVVVESFAERLAAKFDTEDDETRDRLTRDALRGYVDRAADMTAERDDVSFGETARENVIGAIWNACRTVPDEPPKVRTIADDRDTASALLDAMRETDIIAPPTGCLSPITADLVRSGLEKEFDADFYASATRDAGVHGGDPFIVEAGIAYGGDLAAEGGVELLRFANRVPLVYQRGACATTDVLKGIGWRNYGLDQPGGSGLPNGPAVVMIHVASTNVPFTSESKDAIANVPEIEDEIELAVREAARELKSYLNKRQSMQQRREKQDVLSTVLPEMAEKLADITERDQLEIDDSLARIMNNVLVERHVENGTVKLVVENHSGTNESPDVTEIVSAEPSAVSDGARVVEMDGEWFVKWSPEVESDDESVLEYEIDDDASFDLDVTGIESEKLTNNA
;
A
#
# COMPACT_ATOMS: atom_id res chain seq x y z
N ARG A 1 -19.37 2.53 -36.66
CA ARG A 1 -18.64 1.56 -37.52
C ARG A 1 -17.44 2.31 -38.10
N ILE A 2 -16.24 1.85 -37.78
CA ILE A 2 -14.99 2.34 -38.40
C ILE A 2 -14.56 1.26 -39.39
N GLU A 3 -14.18 1.66 -40.59
CA GLU A 3 -13.68 0.76 -41.62
C GLU A 3 -12.34 1.31 -42.09
N LEU A 4 -11.32 0.45 -42.13
CA LEU A 4 -9.97 0.86 -42.44
C LEU A 4 -9.31 -0.22 -43.30
N GLU A 5 -8.84 0.20 -44.46
CA GLU A 5 -8.09 -0.63 -45.40
C GLU A 5 -6.60 -0.32 -45.23
N MET A 6 -5.81 -1.34 -44.91
CA MET A 6 -4.37 -1.21 -44.73
C MET A 6 -3.65 -2.43 -45.26
N GLU A 7 -2.39 -2.26 -45.67
CA GLU A 7 -1.50 -3.38 -45.95
C GLU A 7 -0.98 -3.94 -44.63
N ALA A 8 -1.38 -5.17 -44.29
CA ALA A 8 -1.00 -5.84 -43.05
C ALA A 8 -0.69 -7.33 -43.31
N ASN A 9 0.01 -7.97 -42.37
CA ASN A 9 0.23 -9.42 -42.39
C ASN A 9 -0.41 -10.09 -41.17
N MET A 10 -0.89 -11.32 -41.34
CA MET A 10 -1.52 -12.10 -40.27
C MET A 10 -0.52 -13.05 -39.58
N ARG A 11 0.78 -12.69 -39.52
CA ARG A 11 1.78 -13.56 -38.88
C ARG A 11 1.55 -13.66 -37.36
N ALA A 12 1.05 -12.60 -36.73
CA ALA A 12 0.75 -12.53 -35.30
C ALA A 12 -0.71 -12.89 -34.97
N ARG A 13 -1.31 -13.82 -35.72
CA ARG A 13 -2.72 -14.19 -35.59
C ARG A 13 -3.07 -14.72 -34.20
N SER A 14 -2.18 -15.47 -33.56
CA SER A 14 -2.41 -15.96 -32.20
C SER A 14 -2.47 -14.81 -31.21
N GLN A 15 -1.55 -13.84 -31.28
CA GLN A 15 -1.55 -12.68 -30.39
C GLN A 15 -2.80 -11.80 -30.56
N LEU A 16 -3.33 -11.69 -31.79
CA LEU A 16 -4.60 -11.01 -32.03
C LEU A 16 -5.76 -11.72 -31.30
N ARG A 17 -5.81 -13.06 -31.38
CA ARG A 17 -6.83 -13.85 -30.69
C ARG A 17 -6.69 -13.76 -29.18
N ASP A 18 -5.46 -13.83 -28.66
CA ASP A 18 -5.15 -13.65 -27.24
C ASP A 18 -5.64 -12.28 -26.77
N TYR A 19 -5.36 -11.21 -27.54
CA TYR A 19 -5.82 -9.87 -27.22
C TYR A 19 -7.35 -9.79 -27.11
N VAL A 20 -8.07 -10.37 -28.07
CA VAL A 20 -9.55 -10.37 -28.05
C VAL A 20 -10.09 -11.23 -26.90
N LYS A 21 -9.53 -12.43 -26.68
CA LYS A 21 -9.92 -13.31 -25.56
C LYS A 21 -9.68 -12.62 -24.21
N HIS A 22 -8.49 -12.06 -24.00
CA HIS A 22 -8.16 -11.36 -22.76
C HIS A 22 -9.04 -10.12 -22.56
N THR A 23 -9.38 -9.41 -23.63
CA THR A 23 -10.33 -8.29 -23.57
C THR A 23 -11.72 -8.74 -23.11
N ALA A 24 -12.15 -9.95 -23.50
CA ALA A 24 -13.42 -10.53 -23.05
C ALA A 24 -13.40 -10.91 -21.57
N VAL A 25 -12.27 -11.42 -21.05
CA VAL A 25 -12.06 -11.71 -19.61
C VAL A 25 -12.21 -10.45 -18.77
N VAL A 26 -11.54 -9.37 -19.16
CA VAL A 26 -11.50 -8.13 -18.35
C VAL A 26 -12.78 -7.28 -18.49
N ASN A 27 -13.62 -7.58 -19.48
CA ASN A 27 -14.89 -6.90 -19.74
C ASN A 27 -16.06 -7.92 -19.78
N PRO A 28 -16.43 -8.53 -18.64
CA PRO A 28 -17.48 -9.56 -18.60
C PRO A 28 -18.87 -9.02 -19.00
N HIS A 29 -19.06 -7.70 -18.95
CA HIS A 29 -20.30 -7.03 -19.35
C HIS A 29 -20.47 -6.89 -20.88
N ALA A 30 -19.39 -7.07 -21.64
CA ALA A 30 -19.37 -6.88 -23.08
C ALA A 30 -19.58 -8.20 -23.84
N ARG A 31 -20.27 -8.10 -24.98
CA ARG A 31 -20.27 -9.13 -26.02
C ARG A 31 -19.23 -8.74 -27.08
N ILE A 32 -18.31 -9.65 -27.37
CA ILE A 32 -17.22 -9.43 -28.33
C ILE A 32 -17.28 -10.50 -29.41
N GLU A 33 -17.23 -10.09 -30.68
CA GLU A 33 -17.26 -10.99 -31.83
C GLU A 33 -16.15 -10.60 -32.80
N LEU A 34 -15.21 -11.52 -33.02
CA LEU A 34 -14.13 -11.39 -33.97
C LEU A 34 -14.42 -12.32 -35.15
N ARG A 35 -14.67 -11.73 -36.32
CA ARG A 35 -14.82 -12.45 -37.58
C ARG A 35 -13.54 -12.31 -38.40
N GLU A 36 -12.85 -13.42 -38.58
CA GLU A 36 -11.67 -13.53 -39.43
C GLU A 36 -12.03 -14.23 -40.75
N PRO A 37 -11.22 -14.09 -41.83
CA PRO A 37 -11.48 -14.79 -43.09
C PRO A 37 -11.64 -16.32 -42.96
N ASN A 38 -10.94 -16.94 -42.00
CA ASN A 38 -10.91 -18.39 -41.79
C ASN A 38 -11.27 -18.76 -40.34
N GLY A 39 -12.21 -18.08 -39.71
CA GLY A 39 -12.67 -18.42 -38.36
C GLY A 39 -13.45 -17.32 -37.69
N GLU A 40 -14.13 -17.68 -36.61
CA GLU A 40 -14.88 -16.76 -35.77
C GLU A 40 -14.55 -17.05 -34.30
N PHE A 41 -14.46 -15.99 -33.51
CA PHE A 41 -14.40 -16.05 -32.06
C PHE A 41 -15.56 -15.20 -31.53
N LYS A 42 -16.31 -15.75 -30.58
CA LYS A 42 -17.47 -15.09 -30.00
C LYS A 42 -17.47 -15.29 -28.50
N ALA A 43 -17.47 -14.19 -27.77
CA ALA A 43 -17.58 -14.14 -26.32
C ALA A 43 -18.90 -13.45 -25.96
N GLU A 44 -19.83 -14.19 -25.37
CA GLU A 44 -21.11 -13.66 -24.89
C GLU A 44 -20.93 -12.91 -23.56
N ARG A 45 -21.85 -12.02 -23.20
CA ARG A 45 -21.76 -11.33 -21.91
C ARG A 45 -22.03 -12.28 -20.73
N ALA A 46 -21.29 -12.12 -19.65
CA ALA A 46 -21.51 -12.84 -18.38
C ALA A 46 -22.33 -12.02 -17.38
N THR A 47 -22.31 -10.69 -17.49
CA THR A 47 -23.04 -9.81 -16.55
C THR A 47 -23.66 -8.59 -17.25
N ASP A 48 -24.68 -8.02 -16.62
CA ASP A 48 -25.26 -6.73 -16.98
C ASP A 48 -24.64 -5.56 -16.19
N ARG A 49 -23.86 -5.85 -15.14
CA ARG A 49 -23.25 -4.85 -14.28
C ARG A 49 -22.15 -4.10 -15.04
N LEU A 50 -22.36 -2.80 -15.23
CA LEU A 50 -21.36 -1.92 -15.81
C LEU A 50 -20.29 -1.54 -14.78
N PRO A 51 -19.06 -1.27 -15.23
CA PRO A 51 -18.04 -0.58 -14.44
C PRO A 51 -18.53 0.72 -13.81
N ALA A 52 -17.92 1.11 -12.68
CA ALA A 52 -18.13 2.42 -12.11
C ALA A 52 -17.54 3.52 -13.02
N ASP A 53 -18.25 4.64 -13.13
CA ASP A 53 -17.77 5.84 -13.79
C ASP A 53 -16.61 6.46 -13.00
N THR A 54 -15.62 7.01 -13.70
CA THR A 54 -14.46 7.69 -13.12
C THR A 54 -14.67 9.18 -13.07
N GLU A 55 -14.20 9.82 -12.00
CA GLU A 55 -14.12 11.28 -11.92
C GLU A 55 -12.73 11.79 -12.33
N GLU A 56 -12.69 12.91 -13.05
CA GLU A 56 -11.42 13.58 -13.35
C GLU A 56 -10.86 14.24 -12.08
N ILE A 57 -9.55 14.08 -11.86
CA ILE A 57 -8.86 14.71 -10.73
C ILE A 57 -7.72 15.57 -11.23
N ARG A 58 -7.43 16.63 -10.46
CA ARG A 58 -6.21 17.41 -10.62
C ARG A 58 -4.98 16.58 -10.26
N PRO A 59 -3.80 16.87 -10.85
CA PRO A 59 -2.57 16.16 -10.53
C PRO A 59 -2.20 16.31 -9.05
N HIS A 60 -1.55 15.28 -8.51
CA HIS A 60 -0.97 15.32 -7.18
C HIS A 60 0.46 15.91 -7.25
N PRO A 61 0.88 16.73 -6.28
CA PRO A 61 2.21 17.33 -6.27
C PRO A 61 3.38 16.36 -6.47
N HIS A 62 3.32 15.19 -5.82
CA HIS A 62 4.38 14.18 -5.92
C HIS A 62 4.47 13.48 -7.30
N GLY A 63 3.44 13.61 -8.14
CA GLY A 63 3.41 13.00 -9.48
C GLY A 63 3.67 13.95 -10.63
N VAL A 64 4.03 15.18 -10.31
CA VAL A 64 4.41 16.16 -11.32
C VAL A 64 5.90 16.10 -11.56
N GLU A 65 6.26 16.19 -12.84
CA GLU A 65 7.65 16.34 -13.29
C GLU A 65 7.92 17.79 -13.71
N LEU A 66 9.18 18.19 -13.73
CA LEU A 66 9.59 19.57 -14.02
C LEU A 66 8.97 20.12 -15.33
N GLY A 67 8.96 19.31 -16.39
CA GLY A 67 8.37 19.72 -17.67
C GLY A 67 6.85 19.92 -17.62
N THR A 68 6.15 19.17 -16.77
CA THR A 68 4.71 19.33 -16.52
C THR A 68 4.47 20.55 -15.63
N LEU A 69 5.27 20.73 -14.58
CA LEU A 69 5.21 21.90 -13.69
C LEU A 69 5.38 23.20 -14.49
N LEU A 70 6.37 23.29 -15.37
CA LEU A 70 6.58 24.46 -16.23
C LEU A 70 5.36 24.78 -17.09
N LYS A 71 4.77 23.77 -17.73
CA LYS A 71 3.53 23.95 -18.52
C LYS A 71 2.36 24.42 -17.66
N MET A 72 2.25 23.92 -16.43
CA MET A 72 1.20 24.34 -15.50
C MET A 72 1.42 25.79 -15.05
N LEU A 73 2.66 26.17 -14.72
CA LEU A 73 3.03 27.55 -14.36
C LEU A 73 2.79 28.53 -15.52
N ASP A 74 3.03 28.11 -16.77
CA ASP A 74 2.77 28.91 -17.98
C ASP A 74 1.27 29.12 -18.27
N SER A 75 0.44 28.13 -17.92
CA SER A 75 -0.99 28.10 -18.29
C SER A 75 -1.94 28.55 -17.18
N THR A 76 -1.48 28.60 -15.93
CA THR A 76 -2.33 28.99 -14.79
C THR A 76 -2.70 30.47 -14.82
N ASP A 77 -3.92 30.78 -14.35
CA ASP A 77 -4.40 32.14 -14.13
C ASP A 77 -3.92 32.72 -12.78
N SER A 78 -3.29 31.91 -11.93
CA SER A 78 -2.84 32.31 -10.59
C SER A 78 -1.59 33.19 -10.63
N TYR A 79 -1.65 34.35 -9.96
CA TYR A 79 -0.49 35.26 -9.84
C TYR A 79 0.47 34.89 -8.69
N SER A 80 -0.01 34.15 -7.69
CA SER A 80 0.74 33.77 -6.49
C SER A 80 0.97 32.27 -6.43
N VAL A 81 2.11 31.86 -5.87
CA VAL A 81 2.46 30.45 -5.68
C VAL A 81 1.42 29.75 -4.81
N SER A 82 0.94 30.39 -3.75
CA SER A 82 -0.09 29.84 -2.88
C SER A 82 -1.41 29.57 -3.63
N GLY A 83 -1.83 30.50 -4.50
CA GLY A 83 -3.02 30.33 -5.33
C GLY A 83 -2.85 29.21 -6.37
N PHE A 84 -1.68 29.16 -7.02
CA PHE A 84 -1.33 28.10 -7.96
C PHE A 84 -1.37 26.71 -7.31
N LEU A 85 -0.71 26.56 -6.16
CA LEU A 85 -0.64 25.29 -5.43
C LEU A 85 -2.04 24.78 -5.02
N GLN A 86 -2.92 25.67 -4.55
CA GLN A 86 -4.29 25.29 -4.14
C GLN A 86 -5.24 25.09 -5.34
N GLY A 87 -5.00 25.81 -6.44
CA GLY A 87 -5.84 25.83 -7.63
C GLY A 87 -5.56 24.67 -8.60
N GLU A 88 -4.29 24.30 -8.77
CA GLU A 88 -3.90 23.35 -9.83
C GLU A 88 -3.67 21.91 -9.32
N PHE A 89 -3.53 21.72 -8.00
CA PHE A 89 -3.21 20.41 -7.42
C PHE A 89 -4.34 19.87 -6.54
N THR A 90 -4.44 18.55 -6.50
CA THR A 90 -5.31 17.86 -5.52
C THR A 90 -4.65 17.82 -4.15
N ARG A 91 -5.46 17.75 -3.09
CA ARG A 91 -5.02 17.62 -1.68
C ARG A 91 -4.13 18.75 -1.13
N VAL A 92 -4.01 19.87 -1.83
CA VAL A 92 -3.28 21.05 -1.35
C VAL A 92 -4.26 22.11 -0.82
N GLY A 93 -4.32 22.26 0.50
CA GLY A 93 -5.01 23.37 1.16
C GLY A 93 -4.06 24.49 1.58
N GLY A 94 -4.59 25.54 2.22
CA GLY A 94 -3.78 26.71 2.62
C GLY A 94 -2.58 26.34 3.50
N LYS A 95 -2.74 25.47 4.50
CA LYS A 95 -1.64 25.02 5.37
C LYS A 95 -0.55 24.27 4.58
N THR A 96 -0.96 23.34 3.73
CA THR A 96 -0.04 22.57 2.88
C THR A 96 0.70 23.50 1.92
N ALA A 97 0.00 24.47 1.31
CA ALA A 97 0.62 25.46 0.44
C ALA A 97 1.66 26.32 1.20
N THR A 98 1.37 26.72 2.45
CA THR A 98 2.34 27.41 3.31
C THR A 98 3.59 26.54 3.54
N SER A 99 3.43 25.27 3.90
CA SER A 99 4.57 24.38 4.12
C SER A 99 5.42 24.15 2.86
N VAL A 100 4.78 24.05 1.69
CA VAL A 100 5.50 23.99 0.41
C VAL A 100 6.27 25.29 0.16
N ILE A 101 5.67 26.45 0.42
CA ILE A 101 6.31 27.76 0.24
C ILE A 101 7.49 27.95 1.19
N GLU A 102 7.36 27.53 2.45
CA GLU A 102 8.44 27.57 3.44
C GLU A 102 9.66 26.77 2.94
N ARG A 103 9.45 25.53 2.49
CA ARG A 103 10.53 24.71 1.91
C ARG A 103 11.08 25.32 0.62
N PHE A 104 10.21 25.82 -0.24
CA PHE A 104 10.62 26.48 -1.47
C PHE A 104 11.52 27.69 -1.19
N ASN A 105 11.18 28.50 -0.18
CA ASN A 105 12.01 29.61 0.26
C ASN A 105 13.37 29.13 0.81
N ASP A 106 13.40 28.03 1.56
CA ASP A 106 14.68 27.45 2.02
C ASP A 106 15.58 27.01 0.85
N HIS A 107 14.99 26.54 -0.26
CA HIS A 107 15.73 26.20 -1.48
C HIS A 107 16.12 27.43 -2.31
N HIS A 108 15.22 28.41 -2.44
CA HIS A 108 15.38 29.55 -3.34
C HIS A 108 16.18 30.71 -2.72
N TYR A 109 15.87 31.08 -1.47
CA TYR A 109 16.52 32.17 -0.73
C TYR A 109 17.55 31.66 0.28
N GLY A 110 17.48 30.39 0.67
CA GLY A 110 18.18 29.87 1.84
C GLY A 110 17.43 30.12 3.13
N CYS A 111 17.87 29.47 4.20
CA CYS A 111 17.44 29.76 5.56
C CYS A 111 18.41 30.76 6.20
N GLU A 112 17.97 31.48 7.22
CA GLU A 112 18.84 32.36 8.02
C GLU A 112 19.41 31.57 9.20
N MET A 113 20.73 31.60 9.37
CA MET A 113 21.35 31.06 10.57
C MET A 113 20.86 31.84 11.78
N ALA A 114 20.32 31.12 12.78
CA ALA A 114 19.99 31.72 14.06
C ALA A 114 21.19 31.61 14.99
N TRP A 115 21.49 32.65 15.74
CA TRP A 115 22.61 32.71 16.67
C TRP A 115 22.11 32.87 18.11
N GLN A 116 22.83 32.34 19.08
CA GLN A 116 22.56 32.60 20.49
C GLN A 116 22.84 34.09 20.81
N PRO A 117 21.91 34.80 21.47
CA PRO A 117 22.19 36.17 21.89
C PRO A 117 23.25 36.21 23.01
N PRO A 118 23.96 37.34 23.17
CA PRO A 118 24.92 37.52 24.26
C PRO A 118 24.22 37.37 25.62
N LYS A 119 24.86 36.67 26.54
CA LYS A 119 24.39 36.49 27.92
C LYS A 119 24.75 37.71 28.74
N THR A 120 24.04 37.92 29.86
CA THR A 120 24.22 39.08 30.75
C THR A 120 25.62 39.23 31.37
N HIS A 121 26.50 38.23 31.23
CA HIS A 121 27.87 38.24 31.73
C HIS A 121 28.93 38.36 30.63
N ASP A 122 28.50 38.47 29.37
CA ASP A 122 29.39 38.65 28.23
C ASP A 122 29.75 40.14 28.10
N ASP A 123 30.89 40.43 27.48
CA ASP A 123 31.39 41.81 27.30
C ASP A 123 30.55 42.63 26.29
N THR A 124 29.56 42.00 25.65
CA THR A 124 28.69 42.60 24.62
C THR A 124 27.31 42.92 25.19
N ASP A 125 26.92 44.21 25.12
CA ASP A 125 25.64 44.71 25.61
C ASP A 125 24.76 45.21 24.44
N ILE A 126 23.63 44.53 24.24
CA ILE A 126 22.65 44.84 23.20
C ILE A 126 21.99 46.21 23.44
N GLU A 127 21.68 46.55 24.69
CA GLU A 127 21.04 47.81 25.04
C GLU A 127 21.99 48.98 24.74
N ALA A 128 23.26 48.84 25.11
CA ALA A 128 24.29 49.83 24.79
C ALA A 128 24.50 49.97 23.27
N ALA A 129 24.61 48.85 22.55
CA ALA A 129 24.79 48.86 21.09
C ALA A 129 23.64 49.55 20.35
N VAL A 130 22.39 49.27 20.75
CA VAL A 130 21.21 49.92 20.17
C VAL A 130 21.15 51.40 20.54
N THR A 131 21.48 51.75 21.79
CA THR A 131 21.52 53.14 22.25
C THR A 131 22.50 53.99 21.43
N ASP A 132 23.71 53.47 21.20
CA ASP A 132 24.75 54.16 20.44
C ASP A 132 24.41 54.31 18.95
N ALA A 133 23.62 53.38 18.39
CA ALA A 133 23.17 53.41 17.01
C ALA A 133 22.04 54.43 16.75
N VAL A 134 21.28 54.81 17.77
CA VAL A 134 20.15 55.73 17.66
C VAL A 134 20.64 57.18 17.66
N ALA A 135 20.40 57.88 16.54
CA ALA A 135 20.72 59.29 16.39
C ALA A 135 19.47 60.18 16.33
N ASN A 136 19.59 61.42 16.83
CA ASN A 136 18.55 62.46 16.76
C ASN A 136 17.22 62.11 17.47
N LYS A 137 17.27 61.34 18.55
CA LYS A 137 16.13 61.04 19.44
C LYS A 137 16.42 61.52 20.86
N GLY A 138 15.36 61.78 21.63
CA GLY A 138 15.49 62.18 23.03
C GLY A 138 15.98 61.00 23.88
N ARG A 139 16.86 61.27 24.85
CA ARG A 139 17.48 60.23 25.68
C ARG A 139 16.46 59.26 26.31
N GLU A 140 15.40 59.78 26.90
CA GLU A 140 14.33 58.96 27.51
C GLU A 140 13.67 58.02 26.51
N ALA A 141 13.41 58.47 25.29
CA ALA A 141 12.83 57.61 24.25
C ALA A 141 13.83 56.56 23.77
N THR A 142 15.11 56.94 23.58
CA THR A 142 16.18 56.01 23.20
C THR A 142 16.38 54.91 24.25
N ASP A 143 16.41 55.27 25.54
CA ASP A 143 16.60 54.32 26.64
C ASP A 143 15.45 53.29 26.67
N VAL A 144 14.19 53.75 26.57
CA VAL A 144 13.01 52.87 26.53
C VAL A 144 13.05 51.93 25.32
N PHE A 145 13.41 52.46 24.14
CA PHE A 145 13.51 51.66 22.92
C PHE A 145 14.63 50.62 22.99
N ALA A 146 15.82 51.00 23.45
CA ALA A 146 16.96 50.11 23.56
C ALA A 146 16.72 48.99 24.57
N ALA A 147 16.17 49.31 25.75
CA ALA A 147 15.79 48.32 26.75
C ALA A 147 14.73 47.35 26.22
N ALA A 148 13.69 47.87 25.55
CA ALA A 148 12.64 47.05 24.94
C ALA A 148 13.16 46.06 23.88
N VAL A 149 14.20 46.44 23.13
CA VAL A 149 14.87 45.56 22.17
C VAL A 149 15.73 44.53 22.89
N ALA A 150 16.57 44.96 23.84
CA ALA A 150 17.47 44.08 24.58
C ALA A 150 16.71 42.99 25.36
N ASP A 151 15.61 43.37 26.04
CA ASP A 151 14.76 42.43 26.78
C ASP A 151 14.20 41.33 25.86
N ARG A 152 13.66 41.71 24.69
CA ARG A 152 13.08 40.76 23.71
C ARG A 152 14.14 39.89 23.05
N VAL A 153 15.35 40.40 22.86
CA VAL A 153 16.50 39.62 22.38
C VAL A 153 16.88 38.57 23.43
N ALA A 154 16.97 38.96 24.70
CA ALA A 154 17.33 38.06 25.80
C ALA A 154 16.30 36.95 26.09
N GLU A 155 15.03 37.16 25.73
CA GLU A 155 13.95 36.16 25.88
C GLU A 155 14.06 34.99 24.89
N ARG A 156 14.89 35.10 23.84
CA ARG A 156 14.95 34.12 22.76
C ARG A 156 16.23 33.29 22.87
N GLU A 157 16.11 31.98 22.71
CA GLU A 157 17.27 31.07 22.78
C GLU A 157 18.22 31.26 21.59
N ARG A 158 17.66 31.42 20.38
CA ARG A 158 18.40 31.67 19.13
C ARG A 158 17.60 32.62 18.25
N LEU A 159 18.29 33.55 17.58
CA LEU A 159 17.71 34.62 16.78
C LEU A 159 18.33 34.66 15.39
N ALA A 160 17.48 34.62 14.36
CA ALA A 160 17.88 34.94 13.00
C ALA A 160 17.74 36.45 12.74
N HIS A 161 18.34 36.94 11.66
CA HIS A 161 18.32 38.36 11.30
C HIS A 161 16.89 38.92 11.22
N HIS A 162 15.95 38.21 10.58
CA HIS A 162 14.55 38.66 10.51
C HIS A 162 13.86 38.75 11.89
N ASN A 163 14.28 37.95 12.88
CA ASN A 163 13.75 38.08 14.24
C ASN A 163 14.22 39.38 14.89
N ILE A 164 15.45 39.83 14.61
CA ILE A 164 15.94 41.13 15.07
C ILE A 164 15.15 42.27 14.42
N VAL A 165 14.87 42.18 13.11
CA VAL A 165 14.01 43.16 12.41
C VAL A 165 12.64 43.27 13.07
N GLU A 166 12.01 42.13 13.36
CA GLU A 166 10.71 42.07 14.03
C GLU A 166 10.77 42.65 15.46
N ILE A 167 11.79 42.26 16.24
CA ILE A 167 11.99 42.73 17.61
C ILE A 167 12.19 44.24 17.66
N VAL A 168 13.00 44.79 16.74
CA VAL A 168 13.25 46.21 16.66
C VAL A 168 12.00 46.99 16.26
N ALA A 169 11.22 46.49 15.29
CA ALA A 169 9.95 47.11 14.92
C ALA A 169 8.97 47.13 16.11
N ASN A 170 8.79 45.98 16.78
CA ASN A 170 7.94 45.89 17.96
C ASN A 170 8.43 46.75 19.14
N GLY A 171 9.74 46.88 19.31
CA GLY A 171 10.36 47.74 20.30
C GLY A 171 10.12 49.22 20.00
N ALA A 172 10.19 49.62 18.73
CA ALA A 172 9.90 50.97 18.27
C ALA A 172 8.43 51.34 18.54
N ASP A 173 7.51 50.44 18.22
CA ASP A 173 6.07 50.62 18.48
C ASP A 173 5.80 50.78 19.98
N ALA A 174 6.42 49.93 20.82
CA ALA A 174 6.29 50.01 22.27
C ALA A 174 6.83 51.35 22.83
N ALA A 175 8.02 51.77 22.37
CA ALA A 175 8.62 53.02 22.79
C ALA A 175 7.81 54.24 22.34
N GLU A 176 7.18 54.20 21.16
CA GLU A 176 6.28 55.26 20.70
C GLU A 176 5.04 55.37 21.59
N VAL A 177 4.45 54.23 22.00
CA VAL A 177 3.31 54.22 22.92
C VAL A 177 3.67 54.86 24.27
N ASP A 178 4.86 54.56 24.80
CA ASP A 178 5.27 55.03 26.13
C ASP A 178 5.78 56.47 26.14
N THR A 179 6.48 56.88 25.07
CA THR A 179 7.22 58.16 25.04
C THR A 179 6.65 59.18 24.06
N GLY A 180 5.69 58.77 23.22
CA GLY A 180 5.13 59.59 22.13
C GLY A 180 6.12 59.86 20.98
N THR A 181 7.28 59.20 20.96
CA THR A 181 8.33 59.40 19.96
C THR A 181 8.38 58.24 18.98
N ALA A 182 8.04 58.50 17.72
CA ALA A 182 8.17 57.53 16.65
C ALA A 182 9.64 57.31 16.22
N PHE A 183 10.01 56.05 15.98
CA PHE A 183 11.29 55.66 15.40
C PHE A 183 11.08 55.27 13.94
N GLY A 184 11.54 56.07 12.99
CA GLY A 184 11.38 55.78 11.56
C GLY A 184 12.37 54.74 11.03
N ASP A 185 12.12 54.24 9.82
CA ASP A 185 12.83 53.11 9.19
C ASP A 185 14.36 53.23 9.23
N THR A 186 14.92 54.43 9.04
CA THR A 186 16.38 54.63 9.10
C THR A 186 16.96 54.40 10.49
N VAL A 187 16.23 54.79 11.56
CA VAL A 187 16.69 54.58 12.93
C VAL A 187 16.50 53.12 13.31
N GLN A 188 15.38 52.52 12.92
CA GLN A 188 15.15 51.09 13.13
C GLN A 188 16.19 50.24 12.39
N GLY A 189 16.52 50.55 11.13
CA GLY A 189 17.55 49.82 10.38
C GLY A 189 18.95 49.88 11.02
N LYS A 190 19.33 51.03 11.59
CA LYS A 190 20.57 51.15 12.36
C LYS A 190 20.55 50.34 13.64
N ALA A 191 19.42 50.35 14.35
CA ALA A 191 19.23 49.53 15.55
C ALA A 191 19.27 48.03 15.23
N VAL A 192 18.68 47.60 14.11
CA VAL A 192 18.78 46.21 13.61
C VAL A 192 20.24 45.83 13.36
N ALA A 193 20.98 46.64 12.61
CA ALA A 193 22.39 46.35 12.32
C ALA A 193 23.23 46.27 13.60
N ALA A 194 23.03 47.18 14.54
CA ALA A 194 23.75 47.18 15.82
C ALA A 194 23.41 45.97 16.69
N ALA A 195 22.12 45.64 16.85
CA ALA A 195 21.68 44.47 17.59
C ALA A 195 22.16 43.17 16.94
N TRP A 196 22.12 43.09 15.61
CA TRP A 196 22.57 41.91 14.86
C TRP A 196 24.08 41.68 14.96
N ASN A 197 24.89 42.73 14.82
CA ASN A 197 26.34 42.64 15.00
C ASN A 197 26.72 42.24 16.43
N ALA A 198 25.99 42.73 17.42
CA ALA A 198 26.18 42.32 18.81
C ALA A 198 25.80 40.84 19.04
N VAL A 199 24.74 40.34 18.40
CA VAL A 199 24.40 38.90 18.42
C VAL A 199 25.48 38.04 17.74
N ARG A 200 26.12 38.55 16.70
CA ARG A 200 27.16 37.84 15.93
C ARG A 200 28.58 37.96 16.52
N THR A 201 28.74 38.43 17.76
CA THR A 201 30.08 38.66 18.32
C THR A 201 30.82 37.37 18.69
N ASP A 202 30.12 36.28 19.02
CA ASP A 202 30.72 35.00 19.42
C ASP A 202 30.21 33.81 18.58
N LEU A 203 30.46 33.89 17.26
CA LEU A 203 30.07 32.84 16.31
C LEU A 203 30.79 31.52 16.57
N ASP A 204 32.04 31.60 17.02
CA ASP A 204 32.92 30.45 17.25
C ASP A 204 32.35 29.54 18.35
N ALA A 205 31.98 30.11 19.50
CA ALA A 205 31.44 29.33 20.62
C ALA A 205 30.09 28.68 20.27
N ASP A 206 29.23 29.38 19.52
CA ASP A 206 27.91 28.86 19.14
C ASP A 206 28.03 27.71 18.12
N LEU A 207 28.89 27.85 17.10
CA LEU A 207 29.17 26.76 16.17
C LEU A 207 29.88 25.59 16.84
N TYR A 208 30.79 25.83 17.78
CA TYR A 208 31.43 24.79 18.56
C TYR A 208 30.38 23.96 19.30
N ALA A 209 29.42 24.60 20.00
CA ALA A 209 28.37 23.89 20.72
C ALA A 209 27.51 22.99 19.80
N LEU A 210 27.19 23.47 18.60
CA LEU A 210 26.46 22.68 17.59
C LEU A 210 27.28 21.51 17.05
N VAL A 211 28.56 21.73 16.74
CA VAL A 211 29.45 20.70 16.18
C VAL A 211 29.78 19.64 17.24
N ASP A 212 30.09 20.05 18.47
CA ASP A 212 30.36 19.15 19.59
C ASP A 212 29.14 18.25 19.84
N GLY A 213 27.95 18.85 19.96
CA GLY A 213 26.70 18.09 20.13
C GLY A 213 26.38 17.13 18.97
N ALA A 214 26.82 17.44 17.75
CA ALA A 214 26.61 16.62 16.56
C ALA A 214 27.66 15.52 16.37
N THR A 215 28.82 15.63 17.01
CA THR A 215 29.94 14.70 16.85
C THR A 215 30.07 13.76 18.05
N SER A 216 30.47 12.50 17.79
CA SER A 216 30.62 11.54 18.88
C SER A 216 31.75 11.96 19.83
N THR A 217 31.63 11.63 21.13
CA THR A 217 32.61 11.86 22.21
C THR A 217 34.04 11.33 22.00
N ARG A 218 34.36 10.76 20.83
CA ARG A 218 35.70 10.25 20.49
C ARG A 218 36.60 11.27 19.79
N LYS A 219 36.10 12.46 19.45
CA LYS A 219 36.92 13.51 18.83
C LYS A 219 37.58 14.36 19.91
N ASP A 220 38.82 14.76 19.68
CA ASP A 220 39.55 15.66 20.56
C ASP A 220 38.89 17.05 20.53
N ASP A 221 38.74 17.65 21.70
CA ASP A 221 38.05 18.93 21.90
C ASP A 221 38.67 20.06 21.07
N VAL A 222 40.00 20.08 21.00
CA VAL A 222 40.78 21.07 20.23
C VAL A 222 40.50 20.97 18.73
N VAL A 223 40.21 19.75 18.25
CA VAL A 223 39.89 19.50 16.84
C VAL A 223 38.47 19.97 16.50
N VAL A 224 37.53 19.84 17.44
CA VAL A 224 36.16 20.34 17.29
C VAL A 224 36.17 21.87 17.28
N GLU A 225 36.90 22.50 18.20
CA GLU A 225 37.12 23.94 18.26
C GLU A 225 37.73 24.48 16.95
N SER A 226 38.85 23.89 16.50
CA SER A 226 39.50 24.27 15.23
C SER A 226 38.60 24.10 14.00
N PHE A 227 37.71 23.09 14.01
CA PHE A 227 36.74 22.90 12.94
C PHE A 227 35.60 23.94 12.99
N ALA A 228 35.12 24.28 14.19
CA ALA A 228 34.09 25.29 14.40
C ALA A 228 34.58 26.69 13.98
N GLU A 229 35.79 27.08 14.36
CA GLU A 229 36.43 28.35 13.92
C GLU A 229 36.49 28.45 12.39
N ARG A 230 36.82 27.34 11.70
CA ARG A 230 36.88 27.31 10.23
C ARG A 230 35.51 27.47 9.58
N LEU A 231 34.44 27.01 10.24
CA LEU A 231 33.07 27.23 9.82
C LEU A 231 32.62 28.65 10.11
N ALA A 232 32.92 29.19 11.29
CA ALA A 232 32.58 30.55 11.70
C ALA A 232 33.17 31.58 10.76
N ALA A 233 34.41 31.37 10.30
CA ALA A 233 35.07 32.19 9.29
C ALA A 233 34.36 32.23 7.91
N LYS A 234 33.29 31.44 7.69
CA LYS A 234 32.41 31.55 6.51
C LYS A 234 31.23 32.48 6.72
N PHE A 235 30.86 32.72 7.97
CA PHE A 235 29.82 33.66 8.36
C PHE A 235 30.42 35.03 8.71
N ASP A 236 31.67 35.07 9.20
CA ASP A 236 32.41 36.32 9.41
C ASP A 236 32.86 36.91 8.06
N THR A 237 32.10 37.88 7.57
CA THR A 237 32.37 38.60 6.32
C THR A 237 32.41 40.09 6.64
N GLU A 238 33.30 40.85 5.98
CA GLU A 238 33.50 42.30 6.21
C GLU A 238 32.29 43.18 5.80
N ASP A 239 31.13 42.58 5.54
CA ASP A 239 29.92 43.27 5.10
C ASP A 239 28.93 43.40 6.27
N ASP A 240 28.76 44.63 6.76
CA ASP A 240 27.87 44.98 7.89
C ASP A 240 26.38 44.69 7.62
N GLU A 241 26.00 44.27 6.40
CA GLU A 241 24.62 43.96 6.00
C GLU A 241 24.31 42.45 5.89
N THR A 242 25.19 41.56 6.35
CA THR A 242 24.96 40.11 6.16
C THR A 242 23.81 39.57 7.00
N ARG A 243 22.91 38.83 6.35
CA ARG A 243 21.76 38.16 6.98
C ARG A 243 22.05 36.70 7.36
N ASP A 244 23.28 36.25 7.12
CA ASP A 244 23.74 34.88 7.30
C ASP A 244 22.79 33.83 6.68
N ARG A 245 22.36 34.12 5.45
CA ARG A 245 21.54 33.21 4.65
C ARG A 245 22.38 32.13 4.02
N LEU A 246 21.92 30.89 4.10
CA LEU A 246 22.57 29.76 3.47
C LEU A 246 21.56 28.74 2.95
N THR A 247 21.85 28.18 1.77
CA THR A 247 21.16 26.98 1.29
C THR A 247 21.82 25.74 1.88
N ARG A 248 21.11 24.61 1.87
CA ARG A 248 21.63 23.34 2.40
C ARG A 248 22.89 22.89 1.65
N ASP A 249 22.96 23.15 0.35
CA ASP A 249 24.13 22.88 -0.48
C ASP A 249 25.32 23.78 -0.14
N ALA A 250 25.06 25.08 0.13
CA ALA A 250 26.10 25.99 0.61
C ALA A 250 26.66 25.51 1.96
N LEU A 251 25.78 25.12 2.89
CA LEU A 251 26.18 24.57 4.19
C LEU A 251 27.03 23.31 4.04
N ARG A 252 26.60 22.37 3.19
CA ARG A 252 27.38 21.16 2.89
C ARG A 252 28.77 21.53 2.37
N GLY A 253 28.86 22.46 1.41
CA GLY A 253 30.13 22.95 0.92
C GLY A 253 31.00 23.63 1.99
N TYR A 254 30.41 24.25 3.01
CA TYR A 254 31.14 24.87 4.12
C TYR A 254 31.72 23.79 5.05
N VAL A 255 30.89 22.81 5.42
CA VAL A 255 31.25 21.65 6.24
C VAL A 255 32.32 20.79 5.58
N ASP A 256 32.18 20.51 4.28
CA ASP A 256 33.17 19.71 3.54
C ASP A 256 34.53 20.39 3.51
N ARG A 257 34.57 21.70 3.20
CA ARG A 257 35.83 22.46 3.22
C ARG A 257 36.45 22.55 4.60
N ALA A 258 35.63 22.77 5.64
CA ALA A 258 36.13 22.77 7.01
C ALA A 258 36.71 21.41 7.39
N ALA A 259 36.03 20.32 7.04
CA ALA A 259 36.46 18.94 7.30
C ALA A 259 37.77 18.60 6.58
N ASP A 260 37.90 18.98 5.32
CA ASP A 260 39.10 18.73 4.52
C ASP A 260 40.29 19.52 5.08
N MET A 261 40.10 20.80 5.44
CA MET A 261 41.15 21.59 6.11
C MET A 261 41.55 21.01 7.46
N THR A 262 40.60 20.46 8.24
CA THR A 262 40.91 19.77 9.51
C THR A 262 41.70 18.50 9.28
N ALA A 263 41.37 17.72 8.26
CA ALA A 263 42.15 16.53 7.90
C ALA A 263 43.58 16.90 7.49
N GLU A 264 43.77 17.99 6.75
CA GLU A 264 45.08 18.46 6.31
C GLU A 264 45.94 19.03 7.44
N ARG A 265 45.35 19.78 8.38
CA ARG A 265 46.09 20.54 9.40
C ARG A 265 46.25 19.80 10.72
N ASP A 266 45.24 19.02 11.11
CA ASP A 266 45.14 18.42 12.44
C ASP A 266 45.22 16.88 12.40
N ASP A 267 45.40 16.27 11.21
CA ASP A 267 45.51 14.83 10.97
C ASP A 267 44.29 14.02 11.47
N VAL A 268 43.11 14.67 11.53
CA VAL A 268 41.84 14.06 11.95
C VAL A 268 40.78 14.25 10.87
N SER A 269 40.22 13.14 10.39
CA SER A 269 39.19 13.15 9.35
C SER A 269 37.77 13.14 9.93
N PHE A 270 36.89 13.92 9.29
CA PHE A 270 35.45 13.85 9.50
C PHE A 270 34.85 12.97 8.40
N GLY A 271 34.40 11.77 8.74
CA GLY A 271 33.70 10.88 7.80
C GLY A 271 32.30 11.39 7.44
N GLU A 272 31.71 10.83 6.39
CA GLU A 272 30.43 11.29 5.82
C GLU A 272 29.32 11.43 6.86
N THR A 273 29.09 10.40 7.69
CA THR A 273 28.08 10.46 8.75
C THR A 273 28.31 11.60 9.75
N ALA A 274 29.57 11.91 10.08
CA ALA A 274 29.86 13.01 10.98
C ALA A 274 29.59 14.37 10.31
N ARG A 275 29.90 14.49 9.01
CA ARG A 275 29.59 15.68 8.21
C ARG A 275 28.08 15.89 8.10
N GLU A 276 27.32 14.83 7.80
CA GLU A 276 25.86 14.85 7.71
C GLU A 276 25.21 15.25 9.04
N ASN A 277 25.70 14.72 10.17
CA ASN A 277 25.20 15.10 11.49
C ASN A 277 25.42 16.59 11.78
N VAL A 278 26.62 17.12 11.46
CA VAL A 278 26.93 18.55 11.65
C VAL A 278 26.05 19.42 10.77
N ILE A 279 25.89 19.06 9.49
CA ILE A 279 24.96 19.74 8.57
C ILE A 279 23.55 19.74 9.15
N GLY A 280 23.07 18.59 9.65
CA GLY A 280 21.76 18.47 10.27
C GLY A 280 21.61 19.37 11.51
N ALA A 281 22.60 19.41 12.39
CA ALA A 281 22.57 20.24 13.59
C ALA A 281 22.53 21.74 13.26
N ILE A 282 23.39 22.20 12.36
CA ILE A 282 23.41 23.60 11.92
C ILE A 282 22.14 23.96 11.15
N TRP A 283 21.64 23.08 10.28
CA TRP A 283 20.40 23.31 9.53
C TRP A 283 19.17 23.42 10.45
N ASN A 284 19.07 22.57 11.48
CA ASN A 284 18.01 22.66 12.49
C ASN A 284 18.07 23.96 13.31
N ALA A 285 19.28 24.51 13.42
CA ALA A 285 19.54 25.78 14.06
C ALA A 285 19.07 26.98 13.21
N CYS A 286 18.92 26.81 11.89
CA CYS A 286 18.47 27.86 10.98
C CYS A 286 16.95 28.11 11.06
N ARG A 287 16.49 29.21 10.46
CA ARG A 287 15.08 29.61 10.39
C ARG A 287 14.71 29.94 8.96
N THR A 288 13.55 29.46 8.51
CA THR A 288 13.00 29.80 7.20
C THR A 288 12.77 31.30 7.09
N VAL A 289 13.14 31.87 5.94
CA VAL A 289 13.00 33.30 5.70
C VAL A 289 11.53 33.70 5.52
N PRO A 290 11.11 34.87 6.05
CA PRO A 290 9.74 35.37 5.87
C PRO A 290 9.50 36.04 4.51
N ASP A 291 10.49 36.02 3.61
CA ASP A 291 10.41 36.62 2.28
C ASP A 291 9.24 36.03 1.46
N GLU A 292 8.49 36.89 0.76
CA GLU A 292 7.44 36.41 -0.13
C GLU A 292 8.05 35.64 -1.32
N PRO A 293 7.48 34.49 -1.72
CA PRO A 293 7.96 33.79 -2.91
C PRO A 293 7.76 34.67 -4.17
N PRO A 294 8.59 34.49 -5.20
CA PRO A 294 8.44 35.20 -6.45
C PRO A 294 7.10 34.87 -7.11
N LYS A 295 6.64 35.74 -8.01
CA LYS A 295 5.37 35.52 -8.71
C LYS A 295 5.49 34.33 -9.65
N VAL A 296 4.36 33.67 -9.91
CA VAL A 296 4.29 32.44 -10.73
C VAL A 296 5.01 32.59 -12.07
N ARG A 297 4.84 33.72 -12.76
CA ARG A 297 5.51 34.00 -14.04
C ARG A 297 7.04 34.03 -13.93
N THR A 298 7.56 34.57 -12.83
CA THR A 298 9.02 34.58 -12.58
C THR A 298 9.55 33.17 -12.39
N ILE A 299 8.78 32.27 -11.76
CA ILE A 299 9.14 30.86 -11.61
C ILE A 299 9.07 30.12 -12.95
N ALA A 300 8.04 30.41 -13.76
CA ALA A 300 7.88 29.80 -15.09
C ALA A 300 9.07 30.13 -16.02
N ASP A 301 9.56 31.37 -15.98
CA ASP A 301 10.65 31.86 -16.82
C ASP A 301 12.04 31.35 -16.39
N ASP A 302 12.18 30.80 -15.17
CA ASP A 302 13.44 30.29 -14.63
C ASP A 302 13.35 28.82 -14.21
N ARG A 303 14.05 27.98 -14.96
CA ARG A 303 14.05 26.53 -14.77
C ARG A 303 14.62 26.11 -13.40
N ASP A 304 15.62 26.81 -12.89
CA ASP A 304 16.26 26.45 -11.62
C ASP A 304 15.31 26.79 -10.47
N THR A 305 14.64 27.95 -10.52
CA THR A 305 13.58 28.30 -9.57
C THR A 305 12.38 27.35 -9.65
N ALA A 306 11.96 26.93 -10.84
CA ALA A 306 10.91 25.92 -10.99
C ALA A 306 11.33 24.55 -10.41
N SER A 307 12.60 24.17 -10.56
CA SER A 307 13.14 22.96 -9.93
C SER A 307 13.07 23.03 -8.41
N ALA A 308 13.47 24.16 -7.82
CA ALA A 308 13.37 24.37 -6.38
C ALA A 308 11.92 24.25 -5.87
N LEU A 309 10.93 24.74 -6.64
CA LEU A 309 9.51 24.56 -6.28
C LEU A 309 9.10 23.09 -6.36
N LEU A 310 9.56 22.36 -7.38
CA LEU A 310 9.27 20.94 -7.50
C LEU A 310 9.85 20.12 -6.34
N ASP A 311 11.10 20.40 -5.97
CA ASP A 311 11.76 19.72 -4.86
C ASP A 311 11.06 20.01 -3.53
N ALA A 312 10.66 21.27 -3.30
CA ALA A 312 9.83 21.64 -2.15
C ALA A 312 8.48 20.89 -2.11
N MET A 313 7.84 20.66 -3.26
CA MET A 313 6.61 19.87 -3.34
C MET A 313 6.84 18.39 -3.02
N ARG A 314 7.96 17.81 -3.45
CA ARG A 314 8.34 16.41 -3.18
C ARG A 314 8.70 16.18 -1.70
N GLU A 315 9.37 17.14 -1.08
CA GLU A 315 9.79 17.05 0.32
C GLU A 315 8.66 17.34 1.32
N THR A 316 7.57 17.97 0.87
CA THR A 316 6.41 18.24 1.72
C THR A 316 5.55 16.98 1.88
N ASP A 317 5.15 16.71 3.12
CA ASP A 317 4.18 15.65 3.42
C ASP A 317 2.77 16.10 3.01
N ILE A 318 2.18 15.39 2.04
CA ILE A 318 0.90 15.73 1.43
C ILE A 318 0.02 14.48 1.43
N ILE A 319 -1.24 14.68 1.80
CA ILE A 319 -2.22 13.60 1.89
C ILE A 319 -2.39 12.93 0.52
N ALA A 320 -2.47 11.60 0.54
CA ALA A 320 -2.69 10.78 -0.65
C ALA A 320 -3.85 11.27 -1.55
N PRO A 321 -3.70 11.15 -2.88
CA PRO A 321 -4.72 11.51 -3.85
C PRO A 321 -6.05 10.75 -3.62
N PRO A 322 -7.19 11.31 -4.04
CA PRO A 322 -8.46 10.59 -4.04
C PRO A 322 -8.42 9.41 -5.02
N THR A 323 -9.19 8.36 -4.72
CA THR A 323 -9.20 7.10 -5.48
C THR A 323 -10.39 6.96 -6.43
N GLY A 324 -11.36 7.89 -6.36
CA GLY A 324 -12.56 7.90 -7.21
C GLY A 324 -12.29 8.15 -8.70
N CYS A 325 -11.05 8.49 -9.06
CA CYS A 325 -10.59 8.55 -10.45
C CYS A 325 -10.28 7.17 -11.05
N LEU A 326 -10.27 6.11 -10.26
CA LEU A 326 -10.00 4.75 -10.70
C LEU A 326 -11.30 3.98 -10.94
N SER A 327 -11.32 3.15 -11.98
CA SER A 327 -12.41 2.20 -12.25
C SER A 327 -11.85 0.77 -12.17
N PRO A 328 -11.74 0.19 -10.97
CA PRO A 328 -11.34 -1.21 -10.82
C PRO A 328 -12.37 -2.13 -11.50
N ILE A 329 -11.98 -3.37 -11.81
CA ILE A 329 -12.89 -4.38 -12.34
C ILE A 329 -13.77 -4.91 -11.21
N THR A 330 -13.21 -5.07 -10.01
CA THR A 330 -13.74 -5.73 -8.81
C THR A 330 -13.63 -7.26 -8.83
N ALA A 331 -13.40 -7.86 -7.66
CA ALA A 331 -13.21 -9.30 -7.49
C ALA A 331 -14.34 -10.13 -8.12
N ASP A 332 -15.60 -9.77 -7.87
CA ASP A 332 -16.77 -10.45 -8.45
C ASP A 332 -16.74 -10.50 -9.99
N LEU A 333 -16.36 -9.38 -10.62
CA LEU A 333 -16.31 -9.27 -12.08
C LEU A 333 -15.04 -9.92 -12.65
N VAL A 334 -13.92 -9.92 -11.92
CA VAL A 334 -12.73 -10.72 -12.27
C VAL A 334 -13.09 -12.21 -12.30
N ARG A 335 -13.76 -12.71 -11.25
CA ARG A 335 -14.23 -14.10 -11.17
C ARG A 335 -15.18 -14.43 -12.32
N SER A 336 -16.19 -13.59 -12.56
CA SER A 336 -17.15 -13.76 -13.67
C SER A 336 -16.45 -13.79 -15.04
N GLY A 337 -15.41 -12.97 -15.22
CA GLY A 337 -14.61 -12.93 -16.44
C GLY A 337 -13.78 -14.19 -16.67
N LEU A 338 -13.23 -14.76 -15.61
CA LEU A 338 -12.49 -16.04 -15.66
C LEU A 338 -13.42 -17.22 -15.92
N GLU A 339 -14.53 -17.34 -15.18
CA GLU A 339 -15.55 -18.39 -15.35
C GLU A 339 -16.11 -18.43 -16.77
N LYS A 340 -16.25 -17.26 -17.40
CA LYS A 340 -16.76 -17.14 -18.76
C LYS A 340 -15.82 -17.70 -19.83
N GLU A 341 -14.51 -17.52 -19.67
CA GLU A 341 -13.52 -17.76 -20.75
C GLU A 341 -12.62 -18.97 -20.50
N PHE A 342 -12.63 -19.52 -19.28
CA PHE A 342 -11.85 -20.68 -18.88
C PHE A 342 -12.73 -21.65 -18.12
N ASP A 343 -12.78 -22.91 -18.55
CA ASP A 343 -13.49 -23.99 -17.86
C ASP A 343 -12.53 -24.64 -16.83
N ALA A 344 -12.75 -24.35 -15.56
CA ALA A 344 -11.87 -24.72 -14.45
C ALA A 344 -12.70 -25.18 -13.24
N ASP A 345 -12.09 -26.03 -12.41
CA ASP A 345 -12.76 -26.59 -11.22
C ASP A 345 -12.86 -25.56 -10.06
N PHE A 346 -12.01 -24.53 -10.10
CA PHE A 346 -11.87 -23.56 -9.01
C PHE A 346 -11.50 -22.17 -9.53
N TYR A 347 -12.08 -21.13 -8.90
CA TYR A 347 -11.81 -19.72 -9.18
C TYR A 347 -11.70 -18.92 -7.88
N ALA A 348 -10.66 -18.11 -7.79
CA ALA A 348 -10.44 -17.12 -6.71
C ALA A 348 -10.08 -15.76 -7.31
N SER A 349 -10.39 -14.69 -6.60
CA SER A 349 -10.12 -13.32 -7.04
C SER A 349 -9.97 -12.37 -5.86
N ALA A 350 -9.06 -11.40 -5.98
CA ALA A 350 -8.84 -10.37 -4.97
C ALA A 350 -8.73 -9.00 -5.63
N THR A 351 -9.32 -7.98 -5.00
CA THR A 351 -9.15 -6.56 -5.36
C THR A 351 -8.57 -5.87 -4.13
N ARG A 352 -7.39 -5.27 -4.26
CA ARG A 352 -6.72 -4.57 -3.17
C ARG A 352 -7.27 -3.16 -2.99
N ASP A 353 -7.00 -2.59 -1.83
CA ASP A 353 -7.19 -1.16 -1.61
C ASP A 353 -6.24 -0.35 -2.51
N ALA A 354 -6.58 0.91 -2.77
CA ALA A 354 -5.77 1.75 -3.62
C ALA A 354 -4.46 2.16 -2.93
N GLY A 355 -3.34 1.91 -3.61
CA GLY A 355 -2.02 2.45 -3.29
C GLY A 355 -1.75 3.76 -4.04
N VAL A 356 -0.57 4.33 -3.79
CA VAL A 356 -0.08 5.53 -4.48
C VAL A 356 1.36 5.29 -4.87
N HIS A 357 1.70 5.52 -6.14
CA HIS A 357 3.08 5.52 -6.62
C HIS A 357 3.35 6.90 -7.24
N GLY A 358 4.41 7.58 -6.83
CA GLY A 358 4.76 8.90 -7.38
C GLY A 358 3.55 9.84 -7.52
N GLY A 359 2.69 9.95 -6.50
CA GLY A 359 1.49 10.80 -6.54
C GLY A 359 0.32 10.32 -7.42
N ASP A 360 0.47 9.23 -8.18
CA ASP A 360 -0.59 8.62 -8.96
C ASP A 360 -1.26 7.48 -8.17
N PRO A 361 -2.58 7.54 -7.91
CA PRO A 361 -3.29 6.44 -7.27
C PRO A 361 -3.31 5.23 -8.20
N PHE A 362 -3.24 4.04 -7.61
CA PHE A 362 -3.37 2.78 -8.36
C PHE A 362 -4.08 1.70 -7.54
N ILE A 363 -4.72 0.75 -8.22
CA ILE A 363 -5.34 -0.43 -7.63
C ILE A 363 -4.81 -1.66 -8.35
N VAL A 364 -4.57 -2.73 -7.59
CA VAL A 364 -4.15 -4.02 -8.13
C VAL A 364 -5.21 -5.08 -7.85
N GLU A 365 -5.49 -5.89 -8.86
CA GLU A 365 -6.45 -6.98 -8.79
C GLU A 365 -5.81 -8.25 -9.34
N ALA A 366 -6.10 -9.38 -8.68
CA ALA A 366 -5.60 -10.68 -9.08
C ALA A 366 -6.75 -11.69 -9.18
N GLY A 367 -6.61 -12.65 -10.10
CA GLY A 367 -7.53 -13.77 -10.25
C GLY A 367 -6.78 -15.06 -10.55
N ILE A 368 -7.26 -16.18 -10.04
CA ILE A 368 -6.71 -17.51 -10.28
C ILE A 368 -7.84 -18.44 -10.70
N ALA A 369 -7.66 -19.13 -11.83
CA ALA A 369 -8.48 -20.27 -12.23
C ALA A 369 -7.61 -21.53 -12.21
N TYR A 370 -8.13 -22.65 -11.70
CA TYR A 370 -7.37 -23.90 -11.54
C TYR A 370 -8.20 -25.14 -11.89
N GLY A 371 -7.58 -26.10 -12.60
CA GLY A 371 -8.17 -27.40 -12.93
C GLY A 371 -9.02 -27.38 -14.20
N GLY A 372 -10.00 -28.29 -14.29
CA GLY A 372 -10.89 -28.44 -15.45
C GLY A 372 -10.14 -28.78 -16.74
N ASP A 373 -10.45 -28.04 -17.81
CA ASP A 373 -9.87 -28.23 -19.15
C ASP A 373 -8.53 -27.50 -19.35
N LEU A 374 -7.98 -26.90 -18.29
CA LEU A 374 -6.68 -26.25 -18.33
C LEU A 374 -5.54 -27.27 -18.52
N ALA A 375 -4.53 -26.90 -19.30
CA ALA A 375 -3.41 -27.78 -19.60
C ALA A 375 -2.61 -28.14 -18.33
N ALA A 376 -2.59 -29.43 -17.98
CA ALA A 376 -1.89 -29.92 -16.80
C ALA A 376 -0.36 -29.90 -16.93
N GLU A 377 0.17 -29.98 -18.16
CA GLU A 377 1.59 -29.94 -18.45
C GLU A 377 2.03 -28.54 -18.92
N GLY A 378 3.05 -27.99 -18.27
CA GLY A 378 3.65 -26.71 -18.63
C GLY A 378 3.54 -25.65 -17.55
N GLY A 379 4.01 -24.45 -17.87
CA GLY A 379 3.93 -23.28 -17.00
C GLY A 379 2.52 -22.69 -17.01
N VAL A 380 2.13 -22.10 -15.88
CA VAL A 380 0.84 -21.41 -15.74
C VAL A 380 0.65 -20.32 -16.79
N GLU A 381 -0.59 -20.12 -17.23
CA GLU A 381 -0.93 -19.07 -18.17
C GLU A 381 -1.08 -17.72 -17.43
N LEU A 382 -0.22 -16.76 -17.74
CA LEU A 382 -0.24 -15.42 -17.13
C LEU A 382 -0.97 -14.41 -18.03
N LEU A 383 -2.09 -13.87 -17.53
CA LEU A 383 -2.84 -12.78 -18.14
C LEU A 383 -2.49 -11.46 -17.44
N ARG A 384 -1.97 -10.49 -18.20
CA ARG A 384 -1.53 -9.19 -17.67
C ARG A 384 -2.38 -8.08 -18.25
N PHE A 385 -2.82 -7.16 -17.39
CA PHE A 385 -3.67 -6.05 -17.78
C PHE A 385 -3.20 -4.74 -17.14
N ALA A 386 -3.28 -3.66 -17.92
CA ALA A 386 -3.10 -2.30 -17.45
C ALA A 386 -4.30 -1.45 -17.89
N ASN A 387 -5.03 -0.81 -16.96
CA ASN A 387 -6.24 -0.01 -17.26
C ASN A 387 -7.23 -0.76 -18.19
N ARG A 388 -7.52 -2.03 -17.88
CA ARG A 388 -8.34 -2.95 -18.69
C ARG A 388 -7.84 -3.25 -20.11
N VAL A 389 -6.59 -2.91 -20.43
CA VAL A 389 -5.95 -3.25 -21.70
C VAL A 389 -5.07 -4.49 -21.53
N PRO A 390 -5.26 -5.56 -22.33
CA PRO A 390 -4.40 -6.73 -22.28
C PRO A 390 -2.97 -6.44 -22.77
N LEU A 391 -1.98 -6.90 -22.02
CA LEU A 391 -0.57 -6.82 -22.38
C LEU A 391 -0.11 -8.19 -22.92
N VAL A 392 -0.09 -8.34 -24.25
CA VAL A 392 0.22 -9.64 -24.91
C VAL A 392 1.71 -9.83 -25.25
N TYR A 393 2.48 -8.74 -25.39
CA TYR A 393 3.91 -8.76 -25.74
C TYR A 393 4.84 -8.52 -24.55
N GLN A 394 6.14 -8.80 -24.73
CA GLN A 394 7.21 -8.48 -23.77
C GLN A 394 7.00 -8.98 -22.32
N ARG A 395 6.48 -10.20 -22.15
CA ARG A 395 6.23 -10.80 -20.83
C ARG A 395 7.45 -10.78 -19.89
N GLY A 396 8.66 -10.97 -20.43
CA GLY A 396 9.89 -11.08 -19.65
C GLY A 396 10.40 -9.78 -19.04
N ALA A 397 9.88 -8.61 -19.45
CA ALA A 397 10.31 -7.29 -18.97
C ALA A 397 9.25 -6.61 -18.10
N CYS A 398 8.22 -7.35 -17.66
CA CYS A 398 7.06 -6.80 -16.97
C CYS A 398 7.09 -7.14 -15.48
N ALA A 399 6.88 -6.13 -14.62
CA ALA A 399 6.84 -6.27 -13.16
C ALA A 399 5.94 -7.41 -12.70
N THR A 400 4.73 -7.53 -13.27
CA THR A 400 3.80 -8.63 -12.97
C THR A 400 4.42 -10.02 -13.13
N THR A 401 5.25 -10.21 -14.15
CA THR A 401 5.91 -11.49 -14.42
C THR A 401 7.03 -11.73 -13.42
N ASP A 402 7.80 -10.69 -13.10
CA ASP A 402 8.94 -10.78 -12.20
C ASP A 402 8.50 -11.02 -10.75
N VAL A 403 7.44 -10.34 -10.29
CA VAL A 403 6.80 -10.61 -9.00
C VAL A 403 6.32 -12.07 -8.91
N LEU A 404 5.65 -12.57 -9.97
CA LEU A 404 5.18 -13.96 -9.99
C LEU A 404 6.29 -15.01 -9.88
N LYS A 405 7.45 -14.74 -10.46
CA LYS A 405 8.62 -15.63 -10.34
C LYS A 405 9.18 -15.65 -8.92
N GLY A 406 9.01 -14.56 -8.17
CA GLY A 406 9.49 -14.40 -6.79
C GLY A 406 8.59 -15.06 -5.74
N ILE A 407 7.30 -15.29 -6.05
CA ILE A 407 6.38 -15.97 -5.15
C ILE A 407 6.76 -17.45 -5.00
N GLY A 408 6.82 -17.93 -3.76
CA GLY A 408 7.06 -19.34 -3.43
C GLY A 408 5.83 -20.21 -3.62
N TRP A 409 5.51 -20.56 -4.86
CA TRP A 409 4.27 -21.27 -5.26
C TRP A 409 4.09 -22.66 -4.67
N ARG A 410 5.19 -23.34 -4.31
CA ARG A 410 5.14 -24.61 -3.58
C ARG A 410 4.38 -24.52 -2.26
N ASN A 411 4.42 -23.35 -1.61
CA ASN A 411 3.69 -23.12 -0.36
C ASN A 411 2.17 -23.02 -0.57
N TYR A 412 1.73 -22.86 -1.82
CA TYR A 412 0.34 -22.74 -2.26
C TYR A 412 -0.14 -23.97 -3.07
N GLY A 413 0.67 -25.03 -3.15
CA GLY A 413 0.26 -26.31 -3.77
C GLY A 413 0.53 -26.42 -5.28
N LEU A 414 1.22 -25.46 -5.90
CA LEU A 414 1.67 -25.58 -7.29
C LEU A 414 3.14 -26.03 -7.35
N ASP A 415 3.49 -26.77 -8.40
CA ASP A 415 4.89 -27.13 -8.64
C ASP A 415 5.66 -25.90 -9.16
N GLN A 416 6.94 -25.81 -8.79
CA GLN A 416 7.81 -24.71 -9.21
C GLN A 416 9.25 -25.23 -9.25
N PRO A 417 9.65 -25.92 -10.34
CA PRO A 417 10.97 -26.53 -10.44
C PRO A 417 12.09 -25.52 -10.18
N GLY A 418 13.11 -25.91 -9.40
CA GLY A 418 14.19 -24.99 -9.01
C GLY A 418 13.85 -23.95 -7.94
N GLY A 419 12.58 -23.82 -7.53
CA GLY A 419 12.15 -22.92 -6.45
C GLY A 419 12.10 -21.44 -6.82
N SER A 420 12.30 -21.11 -8.08
CA SER A 420 12.14 -19.77 -8.65
C SER A 420 11.62 -19.88 -10.07
N GLY A 421 10.98 -18.82 -10.57
CA GLY A 421 10.38 -18.83 -11.90
C GLY A 421 8.86 -19.02 -11.86
N LEU A 422 8.24 -19.11 -13.04
CA LEU A 422 6.80 -19.34 -13.13
C LEU A 422 6.48 -20.77 -12.64
N PRO A 423 5.39 -20.96 -11.87
CA PRO A 423 4.97 -22.28 -11.46
C PRO A 423 4.43 -23.08 -12.64
N ASN A 424 4.38 -24.39 -12.46
CA ASN A 424 3.76 -25.33 -13.38
C ASN A 424 2.43 -25.84 -12.82
N GLY A 425 1.51 -26.14 -13.72
CA GLY A 425 0.22 -26.76 -13.41
C GLY A 425 -0.94 -26.18 -14.20
N PRO A 426 -2.14 -26.77 -14.08
CA PRO A 426 -3.35 -26.38 -14.79
C PRO A 426 -3.95 -25.11 -14.16
N ALA A 427 -3.24 -23.98 -14.26
CA ALA A 427 -3.69 -22.72 -13.68
C ALA A 427 -3.51 -21.53 -14.63
N VAL A 428 -4.45 -20.60 -14.53
CA VAL A 428 -4.41 -19.28 -15.16
C VAL A 428 -4.32 -18.26 -14.04
N VAL A 429 -3.35 -17.35 -14.13
CA VAL A 429 -3.18 -16.23 -13.19
C VAL A 429 -3.41 -14.93 -13.93
N MET A 430 -4.40 -14.16 -13.50
CA MET A 430 -4.77 -12.86 -14.02
C MET A 430 -4.31 -11.77 -13.07
N ILE A 431 -3.68 -10.71 -13.60
CA ILE A 431 -3.23 -9.55 -12.82
C ILE A 431 -3.61 -8.29 -13.59
N HIS A 432 -4.29 -7.39 -12.90
CA HIS A 432 -4.70 -6.09 -13.42
C HIS A 432 -4.15 -4.98 -12.55
N VAL A 433 -3.54 -3.98 -13.17
CA VAL A 433 -3.12 -2.73 -12.53
C VAL A 433 -3.91 -1.59 -13.16
N ALA A 434 -4.70 -0.88 -12.34
CA ALA A 434 -5.40 0.34 -12.75
C ALA A 434 -4.71 1.56 -12.13
N SER A 435 -4.37 2.57 -12.91
CA SER A 435 -3.80 3.83 -12.43
C SER A 435 -4.13 4.98 -13.38
N THR A 436 -4.14 6.22 -12.87
CA THR A 436 -4.17 7.44 -13.69
C THR A 436 -3.00 7.48 -14.68
N ASN A 437 -1.85 6.97 -14.25
CA ASN A 437 -0.63 6.90 -15.04
C ASN A 437 0.11 5.60 -14.76
N VAL A 438 0.00 4.64 -15.67
CA VAL A 438 0.69 3.35 -15.55
C VAL A 438 2.15 3.51 -15.98
N PRO A 439 3.13 3.14 -15.15
CA PRO A 439 4.54 3.23 -15.51
C PRO A 439 4.90 2.10 -16.48
N PHE A 440 5.10 2.44 -17.76
CA PHE A 440 5.52 1.49 -18.78
C PHE A 440 7.04 1.51 -18.99
N THR A 441 7.62 0.36 -19.35
CA THR A 441 9.06 0.26 -19.67
C THR A 441 9.44 0.92 -20.98
N SER A 442 8.48 1.10 -21.89
CA SER A 442 8.66 1.68 -23.22
C SER A 442 7.41 2.46 -23.66
N GLU A 443 7.58 3.29 -24.69
CA GLU A 443 6.48 3.99 -25.36
C GLU A 443 5.46 3.04 -26.02
N SER A 444 5.82 1.77 -26.25
CA SER A 444 4.92 0.77 -26.83
C SER A 444 3.89 0.22 -25.85
N LYS A 445 4.03 0.52 -24.55
CA LYS A 445 3.09 0.14 -23.48
C LYS A 445 2.83 -1.37 -23.36
N ASP A 446 3.85 -2.20 -23.63
CA ASP A 446 3.72 -3.67 -23.60
C ASP A 446 4.01 -4.29 -22.22
N ALA A 447 4.68 -3.56 -21.34
CA ALA A 447 5.12 -4.05 -20.03
C ALA A 447 5.12 -2.93 -18.99
N ILE A 448 4.65 -3.27 -17.79
CA ILE A 448 4.69 -2.41 -16.60
C ILE A 448 6.12 -2.44 -16.04
N ALA A 449 6.67 -1.28 -15.72
CA ALA A 449 7.99 -1.13 -15.14
C ALA A 449 8.04 -1.58 -13.68
N ASN A 450 9.23 -1.95 -13.22
CA ASN A 450 9.47 -2.40 -11.85
C ASN A 450 9.50 -1.19 -10.91
N VAL A 451 8.35 -0.92 -10.28
CA VAL A 451 8.15 0.13 -9.28
C VAL A 451 7.84 -0.55 -7.95
N PRO A 452 8.65 -0.37 -6.89
CA PRO A 452 8.53 -1.14 -5.65
C PRO A 452 7.11 -1.15 -5.06
N GLU A 453 6.47 0.01 -5.01
CA GLU A 453 5.12 0.17 -4.46
C GLU A 453 4.08 -0.66 -5.23
N ILE A 454 4.22 -0.76 -6.56
CA ILE A 454 3.33 -1.55 -7.41
C ILE A 454 3.67 -3.04 -7.29
N GLU A 455 4.95 -3.40 -7.23
CA GLU A 455 5.40 -4.78 -7.09
C GLU A 455 4.90 -5.42 -5.78
N ASP A 456 5.00 -4.69 -4.67
CA ASP A 456 4.53 -5.11 -3.37
C ASP A 456 3.02 -5.39 -3.38
N GLU A 457 2.22 -4.49 -3.97
CA GLU A 457 0.77 -4.72 -4.05
C GLU A 457 0.36 -5.80 -5.06
N ILE A 458 1.11 -6.01 -6.15
CA ILE A 458 0.93 -7.18 -7.01
C ILE A 458 1.19 -8.46 -6.22
N GLU A 459 2.26 -8.50 -5.44
CA GLU A 459 2.58 -9.68 -4.64
C GLU A 459 1.46 -9.98 -3.63
N LEU A 460 0.98 -8.96 -2.93
CA LEU A 460 -0.09 -9.10 -1.94
C LEU A 460 -1.41 -9.56 -2.58
N ALA A 461 -1.83 -8.97 -3.70
CA ALA A 461 -3.04 -9.35 -4.43
C ALA A 461 -3.00 -10.82 -4.86
N VAL A 462 -1.89 -11.26 -5.45
CA VAL A 462 -1.73 -12.63 -5.93
C VAL A 462 -1.69 -13.62 -4.76
N ARG A 463 -0.99 -13.28 -3.67
CA ARG A 463 -0.94 -14.13 -2.46
C ARG A 463 -2.32 -14.29 -1.82
N GLU A 464 -3.17 -13.27 -1.86
CA GLU A 464 -4.54 -13.32 -1.35
C GLU A 464 -5.36 -14.38 -2.11
N ALA A 465 -5.40 -14.32 -3.44
CA ALA A 465 -6.06 -15.34 -4.26
C ALA A 465 -5.41 -16.74 -4.12
N ALA A 466 -4.08 -16.80 -4.00
CA ALA A 466 -3.35 -18.07 -3.87
C ALA A 466 -3.62 -18.79 -2.53
N ARG A 467 -3.98 -18.07 -1.46
CA ARG A 467 -4.39 -18.68 -0.18
C ARG A 467 -5.70 -19.45 -0.32
N GLU A 468 -6.66 -18.93 -1.08
CA GLU A 468 -7.90 -19.64 -1.35
C GLU A 468 -7.65 -20.90 -2.19
N LEU A 469 -6.80 -20.80 -3.23
CA LEU A 469 -6.36 -21.96 -4.00
C LEU A 469 -5.75 -23.04 -3.10
N LYS A 470 -4.85 -22.65 -2.19
CA LYS A 470 -4.23 -23.58 -1.24
C LYS A 470 -5.28 -24.31 -0.40
N SER A 471 -6.28 -23.60 0.12
CA SER A 471 -7.36 -24.22 0.89
C SER A 471 -8.15 -25.23 0.07
N TYR A 472 -8.46 -24.90 -1.19
CA TYR A 472 -9.11 -25.81 -2.13
C TYR A 472 -8.27 -27.08 -2.41
N LEU A 473 -6.98 -26.91 -2.71
CA LEU A 473 -6.07 -28.03 -2.99
C LEU A 473 -5.88 -28.94 -1.77
N ASN A 474 -5.72 -28.36 -0.58
CA ASN A 474 -5.61 -29.12 0.66
C ASN A 474 -6.88 -29.93 0.93
N LYS A 475 -8.06 -29.34 0.71
CA LYS A 475 -9.35 -30.03 0.84
C LYS A 475 -9.43 -31.21 -0.14
N ARG A 476 -9.13 -30.98 -1.42
CA ARG A 476 -9.13 -32.01 -2.46
C ARG A 476 -8.15 -33.15 -2.16
N GLN A 477 -6.93 -32.83 -1.73
CA GLN A 477 -5.92 -33.83 -1.36
C GLN A 477 -6.37 -34.65 -0.13
N SER A 478 -6.96 -33.99 0.88
CA SER A 478 -7.49 -34.69 2.05
C SER A 478 -8.60 -35.67 1.69
N MET A 479 -9.53 -35.28 0.81
CA MET A 479 -10.60 -36.19 0.35
C MET A 479 -10.03 -37.36 -0.46
N GLN A 480 -9.06 -37.12 -1.33
CA GLN A 480 -8.40 -38.19 -2.09
C GLN A 480 -7.72 -39.21 -1.15
N GLN A 481 -6.98 -38.74 -0.13
CA GLN A 481 -6.35 -39.63 0.85
C GLN A 481 -7.37 -40.41 1.67
N ARG A 482 -8.51 -39.81 2.02
CA ARG A 482 -9.62 -40.52 2.69
C ARG A 482 -10.18 -41.62 1.80
N ARG A 483 -10.42 -41.34 0.52
CA ARG A 483 -10.90 -42.33 -0.45
C ARG A 483 -9.91 -43.49 -0.64
N GLU A 484 -8.62 -43.20 -0.82
CA GLU A 484 -7.58 -44.22 -0.93
C GLU A 484 -7.51 -45.10 0.35
N LYS A 485 -7.65 -44.49 1.53
CA LYS A 485 -7.72 -45.22 2.80
C LYS A 485 -8.97 -46.10 2.86
N GLN A 486 -10.13 -45.59 2.45
CA GLN A 486 -11.38 -46.34 2.43
C GLN A 486 -11.30 -47.54 1.49
N ASP A 487 -10.78 -47.37 0.27
CA ASP A 487 -10.61 -48.43 -0.73
C ASP A 487 -9.69 -49.57 -0.23
N VAL A 488 -8.64 -49.22 0.52
CA VAL A 488 -7.75 -50.21 1.15
C VAL A 488 -8.48 -50.92 2.29
N LEU A 489 -9.17 -50.18 3.15
CA LEU A 489 -9.87 -50.76 4.31
C LEU A 489 -11.04 -51.65 3.90
N SER A 490 -11.80 -51.28 2.87
CA SER A 490 -12.90 -52.09 2.34
C SER A 490 -12.43 -53.43 1.77
N THR A 491 -11.15 -53.52 1.38
CA THR A 491 -10.54 -54.78 0.93
C THR A 491 -10.00 -55.60 2.09
N VAL A 492 -9.36 -54.96 3.07
CA VAL A 492 -8.62 -55.64 4.15
C VAL A 492 -9.53 -56.07 5.32
N LEU A 493 -10.48 -55.22 5.72
CA LEU A 493 -11.34 -55.48 6.89
C LEU A 493 -12.21 -56.74 6.74
N PRO A 494 -12.89 -57.00 5.60
CA PRO A 494 -13.65 -58.24 5.43
C PRO A 494 -12.77 -59.49 5.54
N GLU A 495 -11.58 -59.49 4.92
CA GLU A 495 -10.67 -60.63 4.95
C GLU A 495 -10.14 -60.90 6.38
N MET A 496 -9.91 -59.83 7.16
CA MET A 496 -9.53 -59.95 8.57
C MET A 496 -10.69 -60.47 9.42
N ALA A 497 -11.90 -59.96 9.22
CA ALA A 497 -13.09 -60.37 9.95
C ALA A 497 -13.43 -61.85 9.72
N GLU A 498 -13.38 -62.31 8.46
CA GLU A 498 -13.58 -63.72 8.09
C GLU A 498 -12.55 -64.62 8.80
N LYS A 499 -11.25 -64.31 8.69
CA LYS A 499 -10.20 -65.10 9.34
C LYS A 499 -10.31 -65.11 10.86
N LEU A 500 -10.73 -64.00 11.47
CA LEU A 500 -10.93 -63.93 12.93
C LEU A 500 -12.14 -64.74 13.38
N ALA A 501 -13.25 -64.66 12.65
CA ALA A 501 -14.45 -65.47 12.90
C ALA A 501 -14.13 -66.97 12.78
N ASP A 502 -13.42 -67.37 11.72
CA ASP A 502 -12.95 -68.74 11.49
C ASP A 502 -12.07 -69.27 12.62
N ILE A 503 -11.12 -68.47 13.10
CA ILE A 503 -10.19 -68.87 14.18
C ILE A 503 -10.90 -68.92 15.54
N THR A 504 -11.87 -68.04 15.78
CA THR A 504 -12.56 -67.92 17.07
C THR A 504 -13.83 -68.76 17.17
N GLU A 505 -14.25 -69.41 16.07
CA GLU A 505 -15.51 -70.16 15.94
C GLU A 505 -16.73 -69.31 16.36
N ARG A 506 -16.73 -68.03 15.98
CA ARG A 506 -17.80 -67.07 16.28
C ARG A 506 -18.50 -66.63 15.00
N ASP A 507 -19.66 -66.01 15.17
CA ASP A 507 -20.40 -65.38 14.08
C ASP A 507 -19.56 -64.28 13.40
N GLN A 508 -19.89 -64.03 12.14
CA GLN A 508 -19.21 -63.03 11.32
C GLN A 508 -19.33 -61.64 11.96
N LEU A 509 -18.22 -60.90 12.00
CA LEU A 509 -18.18 -59.57 12.61
C LEU A 509 -18.79 -58.53 11.66
N GLU A 510 -19.64 -57.66 12.19
CA GLU A 510 -20.08 -56.44 11.50
C GLU A 510 -18.90 -55.47 11.40
N ILE A 511 -18.47 -55.18 10.18
CA ILE A 511 -17.25 -54.41 9.90
C ILE A 511 -17.54 -52.94 9.61
N ASP A 512 -18.77 -52.60 9.27
CA ASP A 512 -19.10 -51.28 8.74
C ASP A 512 -19.08 -50.19 9.83
N ASP A 513 -19.54 -50.48 11.05
CA ASP A 513 -19.36 -49.62 12.23
C ASP A 513 -17.87 -49.38 12.50
N SER A 514 -17.08 -50.45 12.40
CA SER A 514 -15.63 -50.39 12.63
C SER A 514 -14.96 -49.55 11.55
N LEU A 515 -15.41 -49.64 10.30
CA LEU A 515 -14.95 -48.81 9.20
C LEU A 515 -15.30 -47.33 9.44
N ALA A 516 -16.53 -47.02 9.82
CA ALA A 516 -16.97 -45.65 10.11
C ALA A 516 -16.14 -45.02 11.24
N ARG A 517 -15.91 -45.77 12.32
CA ARG A 517 -15.04 -45.35 13.44
C ARG A 517 -13.59 -45.16 13.04
N ILE A 518 -13.00 -46.07 12.26
CA ILE A 518 -11.62 -45.94 11.77
C ILE A 518 -11.46 -44.74 10.83
N MET A 519 -12.51 -44.41 10.08
CA MET A 519 -12.56 -43.30 9.14
C MET A 519 -12.93 -41.97 9.81
N ASN A 520 -13.41 -41.97 11.06
CA ASN A 520 -13.99 -40.79 11.72
C ASN A 520 -15.07 -40.16 10.83
N ASN A 521 -16.01 -41.00 10.37
CA ASN A 521 -17.12 -40.64 9.52
C ASN A 521 -18.40 -40.48 10.33
N VAL A 522 -19.40 -39.80 9.76
CA VAL A 522 -20.78 -39.91 10.24
C VAL A 522 -21.34 -41.23 9.74
N LEU A 523 -21.77 -42.07 10.66
CA LEU A 523 -22.42 -43.35 10.40
C LEU A 523 -23.93 -43.14 10.46
N VAL A 524 -24.65 -43.65 9.46
CA VAL A 524 -26.12 -43.71 9.50
C VAL A 524 -26.56 -45.16 9.35
N GLU A 525 -27.30 -45.65 10.34
CA GLU A 525 -27.78 -47.02 10.40
C GLU A 525 -29.29 -47.08 10.52
N ARG A 526 -29.90 -48.09 9.90
CA ARG A 526 -31.34 -48.34 10.00
C ARG A 526 -31.60 -49.60 10.80
N HIS A 527 -32.44 -49.48 11.83
CA HIS A 527 -32.97 -50.60 12.58
C HIS A 527 -34.49 -50.65 12.44
N VAL A 528 -35.03 -51.82 12.08
CA VAL A 528 -36.47 -52.04 11.94
C VAL A 528 -36.91 -53.13 12.92
N GLU A 529 -37.76 -52.78 13.88
CA GLU A 529 -38.34 -53.72 14.85
C GLU A 529 -39.85 -53.50 15.00
N ASN A 530 -40.65 -54.52 14.71
CA ASN A 530 -42.11 -54.54 14.93
C ASN A 530 -42.85 -53.31 14.36
N GLY A 531 -42.56 -52.92 13.11
CA GLY A 531 -43.17 -51.74 12.46
C GLY A 531 -42.61 -50.38 12.90
N THR A 532 -41.61 -50.34 13.80
CA THR A 532 -40.88 -49.11 14.15
C THR A 532 -39.54 -49.08 13.44
N VAL A 533 -39.25 -47.98 12.74
CA VAL A 533 -37.97 -47.72 12.08
C VAL A 533 -37.20 -46.68 12.89
N LYS A 534 -35.93 -46.99 13.19
CA LYS A 534 -34.99 -46.10 13.85
C LYS A 534 -33.80 -45.86 12.94
N LEU A 535 -33.51 -44.61 12.65
CA LEU A 535 -32.28 -44.17 12.01
C LEU A 535 -31.35 -43.63 13.10
N VAL A 536 -30.22 -44.30 13.31
CA VAL A 536 -29.19 -43.86 14.25
C VAL A 536 -28.11 -43.14 13.46
N VAL A 537 -27.90 -41.86 13.76
CA VAL A 537 -26.86 -41.02 13.18
C VAL A 537 -25.76 -40.85 14.21
N GLU A 538 -24.65 -41.58 14.07
CA GLU A 538 -23.49 -41.49 14.96
C GLU A 538 -22.40 -40.61 14.33
N ASN A 539 -21.87 -39.64 15.09
CA ASN A 539 -20.80 -38.76 14.61
C ASN A 539 -19.44 -39.16 15.22
N HIS A 540 -18.66 -39.96 14.48
CA HIS A 540 -17.29 -40.32 14.88
C HIS A 540 -16.23 -39.27 14.50
N SER A 541 -16.65 -38.09 14.06
CA SER A 541 -15.74 -37.00 13.69
C SER A 541 -15.38 -36.13 14.90
N GLY A 542 -14.26 -35.40 14.80
CA GLY A 542 -13.80 -34.47 15.85
C GLY A 542 -14.53 -33.12 15.87
N THR A 543 -15.59 -32.95 15.09
CA THR A 543 -16.38 -31.72 14.97
C THR A 543 -17.87 -32.02 14.99
N ASN A 544 -18.69 -31.05 15.34
CA ASN A 544 -20.15 -31.20 15.25
C ASN A 544 -20.55 -31.25 13.77
N GLU A 545 -21.46 -32.17 13.45
CA GLU A 545 -21.93 -32.39 12.07
C GLU A 545 -23.45 -32.21 12.01
N SER A 546 -23.94 -31.74 10.85
CA SER A 546 -25.38 -31.49 10.63
C SER A 546 -25.85 -32.11 9.31
N PRO A 547 -25.97 -33.45 9.24
CA PRO A 547 -26.43 -34.11 8.03
C PRO A 547 -27.91 -33.80 7.75
N ASP A 548 -28.23 -33.66 6.48
CA ASP A 548 -29.60 -33.65 5.98
C ASP A 548 -30.00 -35.10 5.64
N VAL A 549 -30.79 -35.73 6.51
CA VAL A 549 -31.22 -37.13 6.37
C VAL A 549 -32.62 -37.17 5.77
N THR A 550 -32.77 -37.79 4.61
CA THR A 550 -34.05 -37.95 3.92
C THR A 550 -34.36 -39.43 3.73
N GLU A 551 -35.39 -39.91 4.41
CA GLU A 551 -35.89 -41.27 4.28
C GLU A 551 -37.09 -41.28 3.33
N ILE A 552 -37.06 -42.13 2.32
CA ILE A 552 -38.07 -42.26 1.28
C ILE A 552 -38.80 -43.58 1.52
N VAL A 553 -40.11 -43.50 1.77
CA VAL A 553 -40.92 -44.68 2.12
C VAL A 553 -42.17 -44.82 1.27
N SER A 554 -42.55 -46.06 0.96
CA SER A 554 -43.70 -46.35 0.09
C SER A 554 -45.07 -46.35 0.78
N ALA A 555 -45.11 -46.12 2.10
CA ALA A 555 -46.33 -46.11 2.91
C ALA A 555 -46.33 -44.91 3.87
N GLU A 556 -47.50 -44.46 4.30
CA GLU A 556 -47.63 -43.27 5.14
C GLU A 556 -46.95 -43.49 6.51
N PRO A 557 -45.90 -42.74 6.85
CA PRO A 557 -45.24 -42.86 8.14
C PRO A 557 -46.07 -42.19 9.23
N SER A 558 -46.11 -42.81 10.40
CA SER A 558 -46.80 -42.33 11.60
C SER A 558 -45.82 -42.22 12.77
N ALA A 559 -46.21 -41.57 13.87
CA ALA A 559 -45.37 -41.40 15.06
C ALA A 559 -43.93 -40.88 14.79
N VAL A 560 -43.78 -40.00 13.78
CA VAL A 560 -42.49 -39.45 13.37
C VAL A 560 -41.89 -38.56 14.47
N SER A 561 -40.59 -38.72 14.74
CA SER A 561 -39.85 -37.97 15.75
C SER A 561 -39.84 -36.46 15.49
N ASP A 562 -39.71 -35.67 16.57
CA ASP A 562 -39.74 -34.21 16.51
C ASP A 562 -38.63 -33.66 15.60
N GLY A 563 -38.96 -32.60 14.84
CA GLY A 563 -38.02 -31.95 13.90
C GLY A 563 -38.06 -32.51 12.47
N ALA A 564 -38.83 -33.58 12.22
CA ALA A 564 -39.04 -34.10 10.89
C ALA A 564 -39.99 -33.25 10.03
N ARG A 565 -39.72 -33.20 8.73
CA ARG A 565 -40.65 -32.70 7.72
C ARG A 565 -41.06 -33.82 6.79
N VAL A 566 -42.34 -34.16 6.82
CA VAL A 566 -42.93 -35.20 5.96
C VAL A 566 -43.58 -34.55 4.73
N VAL A 567 -43.29 -35.06 3.54
CA VAL A 567 -43.88 -34.61 2.26
C VAL A 567 -44.26 -35.83 1.42
N GLU A 568 -45.48 -35.86 0.89
CA GLU A 568 -45.93 -36.88 -0.06
C GLU A 568 -45.75 -36.38 -1.50
N MET A 569 -45.14 -37.20 -2.35
CA MET A 569 -44.99 -36.96 -3.78
C MET A 569 -45.12 -38.27 -4.57
N ASP A 570 -46.04 -38.30 -5.54
CA ASP A 570 -46.23 -39.42 -6.46
C ASP A 570 -46.46 -40.79 -5.78
N GLY A 571 -47.05 -40.81 -4.59
CA GLY A 571 -47.31 -42.04 -3.82
C GLY A 571 -46.15 -42.53 -2.95
N GLU A 572 -45.05 -41.78 -2.87
CA GLU A 572 -43.94 -41.98 -1.93
C GLU A 572 -43.92 -40.84 -0.90
N TRP A 573 -43.42 -41.15 0.30
CA TRP A 573 -43.33 -40.22 1.42
C TRP A 573 -41.86 -39.93 1.73
N PHE A 574 -41.51 -38.66 1.77
CA PHE A 574 -40.18 -38.15 2.08
C PHE A 574 -40.19 -37.61 3.51
N VAL A 575 -39.48 -38.28 4.41
CA VAL A 575 -39.29 -37.85 5.79
C VAL A 575 -37.90 -37.25 5.91
N LYS A 576 -37.83 -35.92 6.04
CA LYS A 576 -36.57 -35.19 6.12
C LYS A 576 -36.28 -34.71 7.54
N TRP A 577 -35.08 -34.98 8.03
CA TRP A 577 -34.50 -34.44 9.26
C TRP A 577 -33.20 -33.69 8.96
N SER A 578 -32.85 -32.76 9.84
CA SER A 578 -31.56 -32.07 9.84
C SER A 578 -31.00 -32.07 11.28
N PRO A 579 -30.63 -33.25 11.84
CA PRO A 579 -30.10 -33.32 13.19
C PRO A 579 -28.76 -32.58 13.30
N GLU A 580 -28.52 -31.93 14.43
CA GLU A 580 -27.18 -31.50 14.83
C GLU A 580 -26.61 -32.56 15.78
N VAL A 581 -25.50 -33.20 15.40
CA VAL A 581 -24.87 -34.27 16.17
C VAL A 581 -23.50 -33.80 16.64
N GLU A 582 -23.30 -33.73 17.96
CA GLU A 582 -22.01 -33.34 18.54
C GLU A 582 -20.92 -34.38 18.22
N SER A 583 -19.65 -33.97 18.35
CA SER A 583 -18.51 -34.88 18.18
C SER A 583 -18.58 -36.03 19.19
N ASP A 584 -18.39 -37.26 18.70
CA ASP A 584 -18.50 -38.50 19.48
C ASP A 584 -19.88 -38.72 20.14
N ASP A 585 -20.94 -38.14 19.55
CA ASP A 585 -22.33 -38.29 20.00
C ASP A 585 -23.23 -38.94 18.94
N GLU A 586 -24.45 -39.31 19.31
CA GLU A 586 -25.44 -39.94 18.43
C GLU A 586 -26.81 -39.22 18.47
N SER A 587 -27.53 -39.27 17.35
CA SER A 587 -28.91 -38.81 17.26
C SER A 587 -29.80 -39.91 16.70
N VAL A 588 -30.96 -40.12 17.32
CA VAL A 588 -31.91 -41.15 16.93
C VAL A 588 -33.15 -40.49 16.32
N LEU A 589 -33.44 -40.86 15.08
CA LEU A 589 -34.62 -40.42 14.34
C LEU A 589 -35.56 -41.61 14.22
N GLU A 590 -36.84 -41.46 14.56
CA GLU A 590 -37.76 -42.59 14.66
C GLU A 590 -39.08 -42.30 13.92
N TYR A 591 -39.69 -43.34 13.36
CA TYR A 591 -41.06 -43.32 12.85
C TYR A 591 -41.66 -44.74 12.83
N GLU A 592 -42.98 -44.84 12.77
CA GLU A 592 -43.74 -46.10 12.66
C GLU A 592 -44.34 -46.24 11.26
N ILE A 593 -44.27 -47.44 10.68
CA ILE A 593 -44.75 -47.74 9.32
C ILE A 593 -45.22 -49.20 9.20
N ASP A 594 -46.11 -49.46 8.24
CA ASP A 594 -46.59 -50.82 7.95
C ASP A 594 -45.45 -51.74 7.47
N ASP A 595 -45.48 -53.02 7.89
CA ASP A 595 -44.41 -54.02 7.68
C ASP A 595 -44.10 -54.34 6.19
N ASP A 596 -44.94 -53.93 5.24
CA ASP A 596 -44.77 -54.17 3.80
C ASP A 596 -44.16 -52.97 3.04
N ALA A 597 -43.66 -51.93 3.74
CA ALA A 597 -43.08 -50.73 3.12
C ALA A 597 -41.64 -50.95 2.60
N SER A 598 -41.30 -50.27 1.50
CA SER A 598 -39.91 -50.15 1.02
C SER A 598 -39.26 -48.87 1.53
N PHE A 599 -37.93 -48.90 1.70
CA PHE A 599 -37.13 -47.83 2.29
C PHE A 599 -35.97 -47.46 1.38
N ASP A 600 -35.66 -46.17 1.26
CA ASP A 600 -34.47 -45.65 0.60
C ASP A 600 -33.95 -44.42 1.36
N LEU A 601 -32.64 -44.35 1.58
CA LEU A 601 -32.02 -43.30 2.40
C LEU A 601 -31.10 -42.42 1.58
N ASP A 602 -31.41 -41.13 1.54
CA ASP A 602 -30.55 -40.09 0.97
C ASP A 602 -30.02 -39.18 2.09
N VAL A 603 -28.69 -39.11 2.21
CA VAL A 603 -28.01 -38.25 3.20
C VAL A 603 -27.18 -37.21 2.47
N THR A 604 -27.50 -35.94 2.71
CA THR A 604 -26.82 -34.78 2.12
C THR A 604 -26.26 -33.85 3.21
N GLY A 605 -25.59 -32.77 2.83
CA GLY A 605 -24.98 -31.84 3.79
C GLY A 605 -23.59 -32.25 4.32
N ILE A 606 -23.18 -33.50 4.08
CA ILE A 606 -21.85 -34.02 4.39
C ILE A 606 -21.20 -34.54 3.10
N GLU A 607 -19.87 -34.41 3.00
CA GLU A 607 -19.11 -34.97 1.88
C GLU A 607 -19.20 -36.50 1.88
N SER A 608 -19.40 -37.13 0.72
CA SER A 608 -19.57 -38.59 0.60
C SER A 608 -18.42 -39.39 1.24
N GLU A 609 -17.20 -38.87 1.20
CA GLU A 609 -15.99 -39.47 1.76
C GLU A 609 -15.94 -39.39 3.30
N LYS A 610 -16.87 -38.65 3.91
CA LYS A 610 -17.07 -38.53 5.37
C LYS A 610 -18.34 -39.22 5.86
N LEU A 611 -19.11 -39.83 4.97
CA LEU A 611 -20.34 -40.54 5.30
C LEU A 611 -20.13 -42.05 5.14
N THR A 612 -20.63 -42.81 6.11
CA THR A 612 -20.82 -44.26 5.99
C THR A 612 -22.31 -44.53 6.11
N ASN A 613 -22.93 -45.03 5.05
CA ASN A 613 -24.36 -45.34 5.02
C ASN A 613 -24.55 -46.86 5.04
N ASN A 614 -25.15 -47.36 6.13
CA ASN A 614 -25.47 -48.77 6.37
C ASN A 614 -26.99 -49.03 6.40
N ALA A 615 -27.80 -48.11 5.88
CA ALA A 615 -29.26 -48.17 5.95
C ALA A 615 -29.92 -49.08 4.93
#